data_AF-A0A075GDT3-F1
#
_entry.id   AF-A0A075GDT3-F1
#
_cell.length_a   1.000
_cell.length_b   1.000
_cell.length_c   1.000
_cell.angle_alpha   90.00
_cell.angle_beta   90.00
_cell.angle_gamma   90.00
#
_symmetry.space_group_name_H-M   'P 1'
#
loop_
_entity.id
_entity.type
_entity.pdbx_description
1 polymer ?
#
loop_
_entity_poly.entity_id
_entity_poly.type
_entity_poly.pdbx_seq_one_letter_code
_entity_poly.pdbx_strand_id
1 'polypeptide(L)'
;MRGTIPALTSAPLTGVARHSCQLGDGNFAVGFDSGSLQIYGSDGVIIDSAELNERIIGMANSNGIVVAATSTGGVKAYHDKLLWEYDIESGCEMICAHPDGVLVADSSNRLLLISREGSLLTSTDCKLPEAIACSKEGNCAVALDDGSVLMMNSVLELLHDTPAAADDVESVSCMSFRDDGVLMVARNSLGVTVDDRPENRIECWHPERGLLNSTEIASRATSMLPSETGVLVGCFDGTLLKMQIGSEEMESISHFDYQVSSIEHWGDDLLVASWFDVFRVSSDGTIVWQFEHPGIVEQMLSLGERVALIGDDRKFGGTPAPVVIIDPDTPATDDHIPQEYKKGENENFSGALSPEEEAIAESRPIADPEADQILHALNEEPEVNSQEPETEPDILEELSASARAINLPPVADAGDDITVEADDDGKAEVLLDGSRSFDPDGDIASWAWEDDRERVIGHSDRIRVKLAEGVHVFHLTVTDDRGSATKSSITVRVR
;
A
#
# COMPACT_ATOMS: atom_id res chain seq x y z
N MET A 1 -30.56 0.15 -6.44
CA MET A 1 -29.58 0.89 -7.24
C MET A 1 -29.19 2.07 -6.36
N ARG A 2 -27.91 2.28 -6.09
CA ARG A 2 -27.46 3.40 -5.27
C ARG A 2 -27.48 4.64 -6.17
N GLY A 3 -27.94 5.78 -5.64
CA GLY A 3 -27.85 7.02 -6.38
C GLY A 3 -26.39 7.38 -6.64
N THR A 4 -26.10 7.96 -7.80
CA THR A 4 -24.73 8.36 -8.19
C THR A 4 -24.65 9.86 -8.40
N ILE A 5 -23.44 10.40 -8.26
CA ILE A 5 -23.14 11.80 -8.56
C ILE A 5 -22.15 11.88 -9.73
N PRO A 6 -22.17 12.96 -10.53
CA PRO A 6 -21.17 13.18 -11.57
C PRO A 6 -19.86 13.77 -10.98
N ALA A 7 -18.76 13.61 -11.70
CA ALA A 7 -17.55 14.41 -11.47
C ALA A 7 -17.81 15.88 -11.83
N LEU A 8 -17.27 16.81 -11.04
CA LEU A 8 -17.28 18.24 -11.41
C LEU A 8 -16.24 18.52 -12.50
N THR A 9 -15.05 17.96 -12.33
CA THR A 9 -13.95 18.08 -13.28
C THR A 9 -12.99 16.90 -13.14
N SER A 10 -12.18 16.68 -14.16
CA SER A 10 -11.05 15.77 -14.10
C SER A 10 -9.83 16.40 -14.76
N ALA A 11 -8.67 16.21 -14.14
CA ALA A 11 -7.39 16.69 -14.63
C ALA A 11 -6.50 15.48 -14.95
N PRO A 12 -6.02 15.33 -16.20
CA PRO A 12 -5.13 14.24 -16.55
C PRO A 12 -3.80 14.42 -15.84
N LEU A 13 -3.25 13.32 -15.32
CA LEU A 13 -1.95 13.30 -14.68
C LEU A 13 -0.83 13.00 -15.68
N THR A 14 0.35 13.58 -15.44
CA THR A 14 1.57 13.35 -16.22
C THR A 14 2.35 12.10 -15.77
N GLY A 15 1.98 11.52 -14.64
CA GLY A 15 2.58 10.33 -14.04
C GLY A 15 1.69 9.75 -12.95
N VAL A 16 2.09 8.64 -12.33
CA VAL A 16 1.36 8.06 -11.20
C VAL A 16 1.55 8.97 -9.98
N ALA A 17 0.44 9.49 -9.46
CA ALA A 17 0.44 10.28 -8.23
C ALA A 17 0.53 9.35 -7.03
N ARG A 18 1.62 9.43 -6.27
CA ARG A 18 1.83 8.62 -5.05
C ARG A 18 1.70 9.44 -3.78
N HIS A 19 2.03 10.71 -3.85
CA HIS A 19 2.10 11.59 -2.69
C HIS A 19 1.29 12.84 -2.95
N SER A 20 0.54 13.26 -1.95
CA SER A 20 -0.18 14.52 -2.00
C SER A 20 -0.26 15.16 -0.63
N CYS A 21 -0.53 16.45 -0.61
CA CYS A 21 -0.86 17.15 0.62
C CYS A 21 -1.87 18.26 0.33
N GLN A 22 -2.82 18.44 1.25
CA GLN A 22 -3.76 19.56 1.22
C GLN A 22 -3.03 20.87 1.57
N LEU A 23 -3.37 21.95 0.86
CA LEU A 23 -2.88 23.30 1.10
C LEU A 23 -4.02 24.23 1.56
N GLY A 24 -3.67 25.46 1.91
CA GLY A 24 -4.64 26.51 2.21
C GLY A 24 -5.52 26.85 1.01
N ASP A 25 -6.68 27.47 1.28
CA ASP A 25 -7.62 27.98 0.26
C ASP A 25 -8.20 26.91 -0.69
N GLY A 26 -8.21 25.64 -0.27
CA GLY A 26 -8.74 24.53 -1.07
C GLY A 26 -7.81 24.07 -2.20
N ASN A 27 -6.55 24.49 -2.17
CA ASN A 27 -5.52 24.00 -3.09
C ASN A 27 -4.92 22.70 -2.56
N PHE A 28 -4.24 21.96 -3.42
CA PHE A 28 -3.51 20.76 -3.02
C PHE A 28 -2.31 20.55 -3.93
N ALA A 29 -1.30 19.83 -3.44
CA ALA A 29 -0.14 19.47 -4.23
C ALA A 29 -0.07 17.96 -4.45
N VAL A 30 0.46 17.57 -5.61
CA VAL A 30 0.63 16.19 -6.04
C VAL A 30 2.07 16.00 -6.51
N GLY A 31 2.71 14.96 -5.99
CA GLY A 31 4.07 14.56 -6.31
C GLY A 31 4.10 13.24 -7.07
N PHE A 32 5.03 13.16 -8.03
CA PHE A 32 5.18 12.02 -8.93
C PHE A 32 6.53 11.32 -8.73
N ASP A 33 6.57 10.03 -9.06
CA ASP A 33 7.81 9.24 -9.05
C ASP A 33 8.89 9.80 -10.01
N SER A 34 8.50 10.58 -11.02
CA SER A 34 9.42 11.27 -11.93
C SER A 34 10.18 12.43 -11.28
N GLY A 35 9.76 12.87 -10.10
CA GLY A 35 10.27 14.08 -9.43
C GLY A 35 9.57 15.37 -9.81
N SER A 36 8.52 15.30 -10.63
CA SER A 36 7.65 16.43 -10.89
C SER A 36 6.73 16.66 -9.69
N LEU A 37 6.41 17.92 -9.43
CA LEU A 37 5.47 18.38 -8.40
C LEU A 37 4.51 19.36 -9.05
N GLN A 38 3.21 19.15 -8.86
CA GLN A 38 2.16 20.01 -9.40
C GLN A 38 1.24 20.49 -8.28
N ILE A 39 0.90 21.76 -8.30
CA ILE A 39 -0.06 22.38 -7.37
C ILE A 39 -1.35 22.67 -8.14
N TYR A 40 -2.45 22.16 -7.60
CA TYR A 40 -3.78 22.25 -8.16
C TYR A 40 -4.63 23.20 -7.34
N GLY A 41 -5.44 24.00 -8.03
CA GLY A 41 -6.53 24.76 -7.44
C GLY A 41 -7.71 23.88 -7.04
N SER A 42 -8.64 24.44 -6.27
CA SER A 42 -9.91 23.77 -5.89
C SER A 42 -10.80 23.39 -7.09
N ASP A 43 -10.48 23.90 -8.28
CA ASP A 43 -11.14 23.62 -9.55
C ASP A 43 -10.40 22.57 -10.40
N GLY A 44 -9.33 21.96 -9.88
CA GLY A 44 -8.52 20.97 -10.58
C GLY A 44 -7.59 21.56 -11.64
N VAL A 45 -7.45 22.88 -11.71
CA VAL A 45 -6.49 23.53 -12.63
C VAL A 45 -5.12 23.61 -11.98
N ILE A 46 -4.06 23.26 -12.72
CA ILE A 46 -2.69 23.43 -12.27
C ILE A 46 -2.39 24.93 -12.16
N ILE A 47 -2.06 25.40 -10.95
CA ILE A 47 -1.72 26.79 -10.65
C ILE A 47 -0.22 27.02 -10.52
N ASP A 48 0.54 25.99 -10.17
CA ASP A 48 2.00 26.04 -10.06
C ASP A 48 2.63 24.65 -10.25
N SER A 49 3.94 24.60 -10.53
CA SER A 49 4.68 23.36 -10.71
C SER A 49 6.17 23.52 -10.41
N ALA A 50 6.80 22.47 -9.89
CA ALA A 50 8.23 22.39 -9.64
C ALA A 50 8.81 21.06 -10.13
N GLU A 51 10.11 21.05 -10.43
CA GLU A 51 10.85 19.84 -10.82
C GLU A 51 11.98 19.60 -9.82
N LEU A 52 11.92 18.49 -9.10
CA LEU A 52 12.93 18.08 -8.13
C LEU A 52 14.01 17.19 -8.75
N ASN A 53 13.75 16.64 -9.95
CA ASN A 53 14.62 15.70 -10.70
C ASN A 53 15.00 14.41 -9.95
N GLU A 54 14.25 14.07 -8.91
CA GLU A 54 14.42 12.87 -8.09
C GLU A 54 13.06 12.38 -7.62
N ARG A 55 12.92 11.07 -7.39
CA ARG A 55 11.68 10.47 -6.94
C ARG A 55 11.20 11.13 -5.65
N ILE A 56 9.98 11.68 -5.68
CA ILE A 56 9.32 12.19 -4.47
C ILE A 56 8.80 10.99 -3.69
N ILE A 57 9.17 10.91 -2.41
CA ILE A 57 8.76 9.82 -1.49
C ILE A 57 7.68 10.25 -0.50
N GLY A 58 7.37 11.54 -0.46
CA GLY A 58 6.39 12.08 0.45
C GLY A 58 6.34 13.61 0.41
N MET A 59 5.23 14.14 0.89
CA MET A 59 4.94 15.57 0.88
C MET A 59 4.23 15.97 2.17
N ALA A 60 4.53 17.16 2.66
CA ALA A 60 3.89 17.74 3.82
C ALA A 60 3.58 19.21 3.58
N ASN A 61 2.46 19.67 4.14
CA ASN A 61 2.14 21.08 4.21
C ASN A 61 2.74 21.66 5.50
N SER A 62 3.56 22.70 5.37
CA SER A 62 4.03 23.51 6.48
C SER A 62 3.54 24.95 6.30
N ASN A 63 2.39 25.28 6.90
CA ASN A 63 1.76 26.62 6.83
C ASN A 63 1.54 27.18 5.40
N GLY A 64 1.03 26.35 4.50
CA GLY A 64 0.76 26.72 3.10
C GLY A 64 1.99 26.60 2.19
N ILE A 65 3.13 26.17 2.72
CA ILE A 65 4.33 25.83 1.94
C ILE A 65 4.33 24.32 1.73
N VAL A 66 4.56 23.89 0.50
CA VAL A 66 4.73 22.48 0.16
C VAL A 66 6.17 22.09 0.47
N VAL A 67 6.37 21.09 1.32
CA VAL A 67 7.69 20.49 1.54
C VAL A 67 7.67 19.09 0.97
N ALA A 68 8.53 18.82 0.00
CA ALA A 68 8.66 17.53 -0.66
C ALA A 68 9.97 16.87 -0.23
N ALA A 69 9.89 15.59 0.12
CA ALA A 69 11.04 14.75 0.42
C ALA A 69 11.37 13.89 -0.80
N THR A 70 12.66 13.70 -1.09
CA THR A 70 13.15 12.89 -2.20
C THR A 70 13.95 11.68 -1.72
N SER A 71 14.02 10.66 -2.58
CA SER A 71 14.69 9.39 -2.26
C SER A 71 16.20 9.50 -2.03
N THR A 72 16.88 10.51 -2.56
CA THR A 72 18.36 10.60 -2.51
C THR A 72 18.91 11.97 -2.13
N GLY A 73 18.09 13.03 -2.20
CA GLY A 73 18.56 14.41 -2.03
C GLY A 73 18.26 14.99 -0.65
N GLY A 74 17.03 14.82 -0.16
CA GLY A 74 16.60 15.37 1.13
C GLY A 74 15.22 16.02 1.03
N VAL A 75 15.05 17.19 1.65
CA VAL A 75 13.78 17.93 1.62
C VAL A 75 13.91 19.30 0.99
N LYS A 76 12.91 19.67 0.20
CA LYS A 76 12.84 20.95 -0.52
C LYS A 76 11.48 21.60 -0.30
N ALA A 77 11.49 22.89 0.06
CA ALA A 77 10.28 23.64 0.33
C ALA A 77 9.95 24.63 -0.79
N TYR A 78 8.69 24.63 -1.21
CA TYR A 78 8.19 25.35 -2.38
C TYR A 78 6.95 26.19 -2.06
N HIS A 79 6.97 27.43 -2.56
CA HIS A 79 5.82 28.30 -2.67
C HIS A 79 6.11 29.32 -3.77
N ASP A 80 5.53 29.16 -4.97
CA ASP A 80 5.84 29.84 -6.24
C ASP A 80 7.29 29.65 -6.75
N LYS A 81 8.22 29.38 -5.85
CA LYS A 81 9.65 29.15 -6.06
C LYS A 81 10.20 28.27 -4.95
N LEU A 82 11.40 27.73 -5.15
CA LEU A 82 12.19 27.12 -4.09
C LEU A 82 12.49 28.17 -3.00
N LEU A 83 12.11 27.86 -1.76
CA LEU A 83 12.35 28.71 -0.60
C LEU A 83 13.63 28.31 0.13
N TRP A 84 13.78 27.01 0.38
CA TRP A 84 14.94 26.41 1.02
C TRP A 84 15.03 24.93 0.68
N GLU A 85 16.22 24.38 0.87
CA GLU A 85 16.52 22.95 0.77
C GLU A 85 17.35 22.53 1.97
N TYR A 86 17.18 21.27 2.39
CA TYR A 86 17.99 20.64 3.41
C TYR A 86 18.40 19.26 2.89
N ASP A 87 19.71 19.09 2.69
CA ASP A 87 20.28 17.88 2.12
C ASP A 87 20.35 16.76 3.16
N ILE A 88 19.93 15.56 2.77
CA ILE A 88 19.99 14.34 3.57
C ILE A 88 20.66 13.29 2.70
N GLU A 89 21.96 13.09 2.90
CA GLU A 89 22.82 12.24 2.03
C GLU A 89 22.33 10.78 1.94
N SER A 90 21.67 10.29 2.99
CA SER A 90 21.13 8.93 3.00
C SER A 90 19.84 8.78 2.19
N GLY A 91 19.17 9.88 1.82
CA GLY A 91 17.81 9.84 1.31
C GLY A 91 16.76 9.88 2.41
N CYS A 92 15.52 10.15 2.00
CA CYS A 92 14.35 10.14 2.87
C CYS A 92 13.51 8.89 2.63
N GLU A 93 12.91 8.36 3.69
CA GLU A 93 11.93 7.27 3.61
C GLU A 93 10.50 7.80 3.76
N MET A 94 10.29 8.82 4.59
CA MET A 94 8.98 9.41 4.83
C MET A 94 9.06 10.81 5.41
N ILE A 95 7.97 11.56 5.27
CA ILE A 95 7.80 12.91 5.80
C ILE A 95 6.38 13.09 6.31
N CYS A 96 6.20 13.81 7.40
CA CYS A 96 4.90 14.30 7.84
C CYS A 96 4.98 15.75 8.33
N ALA A 97 3.83 16.43 8.36
CA ALA A 97 3.75 17.79 8.85
C ALA A 97 3.98 17.83 10.37
N HIS A 98 4.73 18.83 10.84
CA HIS A 98 4.94 19.10 12.26
C HIS A 98 4.62 20.58 12.54
N PRO A 99 4.08 20.96 13.71
CA PRO A 99 3.79 22.36 14.03
C PRO A 99 4.98 23.29 13.77
N ASP A 100 6.20 22.89 14.15
CA ASP A 100 7.42 23.68 13.95
C ASP A 100 8.09 23.53 12.58
N GLY A 101 7.52 22.76 11.64
CA GLY A 101 8.10 22.55 10.33
C GLY A 101 7.67 21.23 9.70
N VAL A 102 8.60 20.28 9.56
CA VAL A 102 8.36 18.92 9.08
C VAL A 102 9.19 17.90 9.85
N LEU A 103 8.61 16.72 10.07
CA LEU A 103 9.32 15.56 10.60
C LEU A 103 9.66 14.64 9.43
N VAL A 104 10.93 14.23 9.34
CA VAL A 104 11.44 13.37 8.27
C VAL A 104 12.10 12.15 8.90
N ALA A 105 11.84 10.97 8.35
CA ALA A 105 12.65 9.79 8.63
C ALA A 105 13.59 9.53 7.45
N ASP A 106 14.88 9.39 7.72
CA ASP A 106 15.91 9.14 6.71
C ASP A 106 16.24 7.64 6.56
N SER A 107 16.88 7.26 5.46
CA SER A 107 17.26 5.87 5.19
C SER A 107 18.42 5.37 6.09
N SER A 108 18.96 6.23 6.95
CA SER A 108 19.92 5.86 8.01
C SER A 108 19.25 5.62 9.37
N ASN A 109 17.92 5.51 9.39
CA ASN A 109 17.11 5.29 10.59
C ASN A 109 17.19 6.45 11.59
N ARG A 110 17.12 7.69 11.12
CA ARG A 110 17.05 8.87 11.98
C ARG A 110 15.77 9.65 11.73
N LEU A 111 15.23 10.19 12.80
CA LEU A 111 14.20 11.22 12.73
C LEU A 111 14.86 12.59 12.79
N LEU A 112 14.49 13.43 11.84
CA LEU A 112 14.97 14.79 11.68
C LEU A 112 13.76 15.72 11.80
N LEU A 113 13.79 16.62 12.78
CA LEU A 113 12.82 17.71 12.85
C LEU A 113 13.44 18.94 12.17
N ILE A 114 12.90 19.32 11.02
CA ILE A 114 13.38 20.44 10.22
C ILE A 114 12.40 21.59 10.36
N SER A 115 12.90 22.76 10.75
CA SER A 115 12.12 24.00 10.92
C SER A 115 11.45 24.47 9.63
N ARG A 116 10.46 25.36 9.78
CA ARG A 116 9.82 26.07 8.67
C ARG A 116 10.79 26.87 7.80
N GLU A 117 11.96 27.22 8.33
CA GLU A 117 13.02 27.95 7.64
C GLU A 117 14.10 27.04 7.02
N GLY A 118 13.95 25.71 7.13
CA GLY A 118 14.87 24.73 6.53
C GLY A 118 16.11 24.41 7.37
N SER A 119 16.16 24.85 8.63
CA SER A 119 17.22 24.46 9.58
C SER A 119 16.83 23.22 10.41
N LEU A 120 17.80 22.35 10.71
CA LEU A 120 17.60 21.22 11.63
C LEU A 120 17.40 21.74 13.06
N LEU A 121 16.26 21.40 13.68
CA LEU A 121 15.95 21.75 15.06
C LEU A 121 16.50 20.70 16.03
N THR A 122 16.21 19.42 15.76
CA THR A 122 16.64 18.29 16.58
C THR A 122 16.63 17.02 15.74
N SER A 123 17.30 15.99 16.22
CA SER A 123 17.33 14.68 15.60
C SER A 123 17.48 13.60 16.65
N THR A 124 16.87 12.44 16.42
CA THR A 124 17.10 11.24 17.22
C THR A 124 17.24 10.04 16.31
N ASP A 125 17.99 9.05 16.76
CA ASP A 125 18.00 7.75 16.09
C ASP A 125 16.67 7.06 16.38
N CYS A 126 16.08 6.50 15.33
CA CYS A 126 15.03 5.51 15.41
C CYS A 126 15.60 4.20 14.84
N LYS A 127 14.85 3.10 14.91
CA LYS A 127 15.19 1.92 14.09
C LYS A 127 14.56 2.12 12.70
N LEU A 128 14.41 1.04 11.93
CA LEU A 128 13.74 1.02 10.63
C LEU A 128 12.29 1.51 10.76
N PRO A 129 11.98 2.76 10.38
CA PRO A 129 10.65 3.33 10.53
C PRO A 129 9.77 2.91 9.36
N GLU A 130 8.55 2.45 9.65
CA GLU A 130 7.53 2.10 8.64
C GLU A 130 6.43 3.16 8.52
N ALA A 131 6.17 3.89 9.61
CA ALA A 131 5.25 5.02 9.59
C ALA A 131 5.66 6.08 10.62
N ILE A 132 5.36 7.35 10.30
CA ILE A 132 5.47 8.47 11.23
C ILE A 132 4.16 9.27 11.30
N ALA A 133 3.85 9.80 12.47
CA ALA A 133 2.69 10.65 12.70
C ALA A 133 3.05 11.76 13.69
N CYS A 134 2.38 12.90 13.56
CA CYS A 134 2.57 14.04 14.45
C CYS A 134 1.21 14.60 14.91
N SER A 135 1.13 14.93 16.19
CA SER A 135 -0.01 15.60 16.79
C SER A 135 0.03 17.11 16.57
N LYS A 136 -1.11 17.78 16.82
CA LYS A 136 -1.20 19.25 16.77
C LYS A 136 -0.30 19.96 17.79
N GLU A 137 0.05 19.28 18.88
CA GLU A 137 0.96 19.80 19.92
C GLU A 137 2.44 19.50 19.64
N GLY A 138 2.72 18.73 18.60
CA GLY A 138 4.09 18.36 18.19
C GLY A 138 4.58 17.02 18.72
N ASN A 139 3.82 16.31 19.57
CA ASN A 139 4.19 14.93 19.93
C ASN A 139 4.23 14.07 18.66
N CYS A 140 5.25 13.23 18.56
CA CYS A 140 5.55 12.40 17.40
C CYS A 140 5.37 10.93 17.76
N ALA A 141 4.94 10.13 16.79
CA ALA A 141 4.88 8.68 16.91
C ALA A 141 5.58 8.05 15.71
N VAL A 142 6.30 6.97 15.95
CA VAL A 142 6.99 6.19 14.92
C VAL A 142 6.68 4.72 15.14
N ALA A 143 6.11 4.08 14.14
CA ALA A 143 5.99 2.64 14.06
C ALA A 143 7.23 2.08 13.36
N LEU A 144 7.79 1.02 13.92
CA LEU A 144 8.99 0.34 13.42
C LEU A 144 8.63 -0.98 12.75
N ASP A 145 9.55 -1.48 11.93
CA ASP A 145 9.43 -2.75 11.20
C ASP A 145 9.24 -3.98 12.10
N ASP A 146 9.78 -3.92 13.32
CA ASP A 146 9.63 -4.95 14.34
C ASP A 146 8.28 -4.88 15.08
N GLY A 147 7.36 -4.00 14.65
CA GLY A 147 6.04 -3.79 15.24
C GLY A 147 6.03 -2.94 16.51
N SER A 148 7.20 -2.47 16.97
CA SER A 148 7.27 -1.54 18.09
C SER A 148 6.82 -0.13 17.69
N VAL A 149 6.35 0.62 18.70
CA VAL A 149 5.94 2.02 18.53
C VAL A 149 6.66 2.90 19.54
N LEU A 150 7.32 3.93 19.03
CA LEU A 150 7.97 4.96 19.81
C LEU A 150 7.08 6.20 19.83
N MET A 151 6.74 6.68 21.02
CA MET A 151 6.10 7.99 21.20
C MET A 151 7.11 8.97 21.78
N MET A 152 7.20 10.14 21.18
CA MET A 152 8.14 11.20 21.53
C MET A 152 7.42 12.53 21.70
N ASN A 153 8.02 13.44 22.48
CA ASN A 153 7.53 14.80 22.60
C ASN A 153 7.93 15.67 21.38
N SER A 154 7.55 16.94 21.41
CA SER A 154 7.81 17.91 20.33
C SER A 154 9.28 18.22 20.04
N VAL A 155 10.21 17.75 20.88
CA VAL A 155 11.66 17.88 20.70
C VAL A 155 12.35 16.54 20.49
N LEU A 156 11.58 15.51 20.15
CA LEU A 156 12.02 14.13 19.88
C LEU A 156 12.64 13.40 21.09
N GLU A 157 12.27 13.78 22.31
CA GLU A 157 12.60 12.98 23.49
C GLU A 157 11.55 11.87 23.70
N LEU A 158 12.01 10.67 23.99
CA LEU A 158 11.17 9.48 24.17
C LEU A 158 10.25 9.62 25.40
N LEU A 159 8.95 9.49 25.17
CA LEU A 159 7.90 9.43 26.19
C LEU A 159 7.51 7.99 26.50
N HIS A 160 7.21 7.22 25.46
CA HIS A 160 6.83 5.81 25.57
C HIS A 160 7.55 4.98 24.51
N ASP A 161 8.04 3.82 24.94
CA ASP A 161 8.56 2.75 24.09
C ASP A 161 7.64 1.55 24.28
N THR A 162 6.88 1.22 23.22
CA THR A 162 5.91 0.13 23.25
C THR A 162 6.45 -0.97 22.34
N PRO A 163 7.17 -1.97 22.87
CA PRO A 163 7.72 -3.04 22.04
C PRO A 163 6.60 -3.92 21.48
N ALA A 164 6.89 -4.60 20.37
CA ALA A 164 6.12 -5.78 19.99
C ALA A 164 6.26 -6.88 21.05
N ALA A 165 5.30 -7.80 21.09
CA ALA A 165 5.38 -8.91 22.00
C ALA A 165 6.56 -9.84 21.64
N ALA A 166 7.38 -10.22 22.64
CA ALA A 166 8.66 -10.91 22.41
C ALA A 166 8.52 -12.34 21.84
N ASP A 167 7.33 -12.92 21.92
CA ASP A 167 6.98 -14.24 21.44
C ASP A 167 6.24 -14.24 20.09
N ASP A 168 6.16 -13.07 19.44
CA ASP A 168 5.33 -12.85 18.26
C ASP A 168 5.99 -11.89 17.27
N VAL A 169 5.50 -11.91 16.03
CA VAL A 169 5.85 -10.92 15.00
C VAL A 169 4.63 -10.03 14.84
N GLU A 170 4.75 -8.78 15.28
CA GLU A 170 3.69 -7.79 15.15
C GLU A 170 4.04 -6.77 14.06
N SER A 171 3.01 -6.17 13.46
CA SER A 171 3.16 -5.04 12.54
C SER A 171 2.13 -3.95 12.88
N VAL A 172 2.40 -2.71 12.48
CA VAL A 172 1.47 -1.59 12.64
C VAL A 172 0.90 -1.23 11.28
N SER A 173 -0.42 -1.36 11.11
CA SER A 173 -1.05 -1.05 9.83
C SER A 173 -1.45 0.41 9.69
N CYS A 174 -1.85 1.06 10.79
CA CYS A 174 -2.32 2.43 10.80
C CYS A 174 -2.00 3.08 12.14
N MET A 175 -1.71 4.37 12.13
CA MET A 175 -1.64 5.16 13.35
C MET A 175 -2.02 6.61 13.08
N SER A 176 -2.63 7.25 14.07
CA SER A 176 -3.03 8.65 13.97
C SER A 176 -3.15 9.27 15.35
N PHE A 177 -2.97 10.58 15.44
CA PHE A 177 -3.21 11.33 16.67
C PHE A 177 -4.59 11.95 16.66
N ARG A 178 -5.28 11.90 17.80
CA ARG A 178 -6.47 12.68 18.04
C ARG A 178 -6.10 14.11 18.44
N ASP A 179 -7.06 15.01 18.32
CA ASP A 179 -6.91 16.42 18.65
C ASP A 179 -6.47 16.71 20.10
N ASP A 180 -6.74 15.79 21.03
CA ASP A 180 -6.30 15.88 22.44
C ASP A 180 -4.95 15.20 22.71
N GLY A 181 -4.23 14.80 21.66
CA GLY A 181 -2.89 14.22 21.76
C GLY A 181 -2.85 12.71 22.03
N VAL A 182 -3.99 12.04 22.16
CA VAL A 182 -4.02 10.56 22.26
C VAL A 182 -3.66 9.95 20.91
N LEU A 183 -2.67 9.06 20.90
CA LEU A 183 -2.28 8.28 19.74
C LEU A 183 -3.16 7.02 19.65
N MET A 184 -3.70 6.75 18.48
CA MET A 184 -4.35 5.47 18.17
C MET A 184 -3.45 4.68 17.23
N VAL A 185 -3.26 3.40 17.53
CA VAL A 185 -2.38 2.49 16.79
C VAL A 185 -3.14 1.21 16.50
N ALA A 186 -3.26 0.82 15.23
CA ALA A 186 -3.71 -0.52 14.87
C ALA A 186 -2.50 -1.43 14.77
N ARG A 187 -2.49 -2.46 15.60
CA ARG A 187 -1.45 -3.48 15.60
C ARG A 187 -2.02 -4.82 15.15
N ASN A 188 -1.23 -5.55 14.39
CA ASN A 188 -1.57 -6.86 13.85
C ASN A 188 -0.51 -7.87 14.29
N SER A 189 -0.93 -8.95 14.94
CA SER A 189 -0.14 -10.14 15.16
C SER A 189 -0.13 -10.97 13.88
N LEU A 190 1.06 -11.37 13.43
CA LEU A 190 1.27 -12.19 12.24
C LEU A 190 1.68 -13.63 12.60
N GLY A 191 2.06 -13.86 13.85
CA GLY A 191 2.45 -15.16 14.37
C GLY A 191 1.29 -15.96 14.96
N VAL A 192 1.61 -17.15 15.45
CA VAL A 192 0.70 -17.92 16.30
C VAL A 192 0.81 -17.36 17.70
N THR A 193 -0.20 -16.62 18.14
CA THR A 193 -0.27 -16.10 19.51
C THR A 193 -0.25 -17.27 20.51
N VAL A 194 0.61 -17.18 21.52
CA VAL A 194 0.72 -18.20 22.58
C VAL A 194 -0.25 -17.91 23.74
N ASP A 195 -0.88 -16.73 23.72
CA ASP A 195 -1.82 -16.25 24.72
C ASP A 195 -3.15 -15.76 24.08
N ASP A 196 -4.03 -15.19 24.90
CA ASP A 196 -5.36 -14.70 24.50
C ASP A 196 -5.32 -13.31 23.82
N ARG A 197 -4.16 -12.83 23.35
CA ARG A 197 -4.10 -11.52 22.69
C ARG A 197 -4.86 -11.55 21.35
N PRO A 198 -5.59 -10.48 21.02
CA PRO A 198 -6.27 -10.39 19.74
C PRO A 198 -5.28 -10.26 18.58
N GLU A 199 -5.59 -10.93 17.46
CA GLU A 199 -4.81 -10.87 16.22
C GLU A 199 -4.74 -9.44 15.70
N ASN A 200 -5.88 -8.75 15.67
CA ASN A 200 -5.99 -7.37 15.23
C ASN A 200 -6.56 -6.53 16.37
N ARG A 201 -5.91 -5.41 16.70
CA ARG A 201 -6.35 -4.53 17.80
C ARG A 201 -6.02 -3.08 17.57
N ILE A 202 -6.75 -2.22 18.27
CA ILE A 202 -6.49 -0.79 18.34
C ILE A 202 -6.10 -0.42 19.77
N GLU A 203 -4.91 0.14 19.91
CA GLU A 203 -4.39 0.64 21.16
C GLU A 203 -4.49 2.17 21.19
N CYS A 204 -4.94 2.74 22.31
CA CYS A 204 -4.98 4.18 22.53
C CYS A 204 -3.97 4.58 23.59
N TRP A 205 -3.01 5.44 23.26
CA TRP A 205 -1.90 5.84 24.11
C TRP A 205 -1.93 7.33 24.40
N HIS A 206 -1.97 7.70 25.67
CA HIS A 206 -1.89 9.10 26.10
C HIS A 206 -0.43 9.45 26.46
N PRO A 207 0.12 10.59 25.98
CA PRO A 207 1.54 10.96 26.16
C PRO A 207 2.08 10.90 27.59
N GLU A 208 1.24 11.22 28.58
CA GLU A 208 1.64 11.16 30.00
C GLU A 208 1.14 9.91 30.75
N ARG A 209 0.02 9.32 30.33
CA ARG A 209 -0.67 8.27 31.10
C ARG A 209 -0.33 6.87 30.57
N GLY A 210 0.29 6.76 29.39
CA GLY A 210 0.50 5.50 28.69
C GLY A 210 -0.78 4.95 28.08
N LEU A 211 -0.86 3.61 28.00
CA LEU A 211 -1.98 2.89 27.42
C LEU A 211 -3.29 3.17 28.17
N LEU A 212 -4.29 3.67 27.44
CA LEU A 212 -5.64 3.93 27.94
C LEU A 212 -6.56 2.72 27.76
N ASN A 213 -6.57 2.13 26.56
CA ASN A 213 -7.33 0.92 26.24
C ASN A 213 -6.69 0.20 25.04
N SER A 214 -7.01 -1.09 24.94
CA SER A 214 -6.73 -1.94 23.78
C SER A 214 -8.02 -2.67 23.43
N THR A 215 -8.44 -2.58 22.17
CA THR A 215 -9.74 -3.07 21.72
C THR A 215 -9.54 -3.96 20.50
N GLU A 216 -10.08 -5.18 20.55
CA GLU A 216 -10.02 -6.16 19.46
C GLU A 216 -10.86 -5.71 18.27
N ILE A 217 -10.36 -6.01 17.06
CA ILE A 217 -11.09 -5.85 15.80
C ILE A 217 -11.04 -7.17 15.03
N ALA A 218 -12.11 -7.51 14.33
CA ALA A 218 -12.19 -8.78 13.60
C ALA A 218 -11.34 -8.80 12.32
N SER A 219 -11.01 -7.63 11.76
CA SER A 219 -10.28 -7.49 10.52
C SER A 219 -9.25 -6.38 10.63
N ARG A 220 -8.11 -6.55 9.96
CA ARG A 220 -7.00 -5.59 9.95
C ARG A 220 -7.48 -4.20 9.53
N ALA A 221 -7.14 -3.19 10.33
CA ALA A 221 -7.39 -1.79 9.98
C ALA A 221 -6.52 -1.38 8.79
N THR A 222 -7.12 -0.74 7.79
CA THR A 222 -6.49 -0.22 6.58
C THR A 222 -6.52 1.30 6.51
N SER A 223 -7.41 1.95 7.27
CA SER A 223 -7.45 3.40 7.44
C SER A 223 -7.99 3.78 8.82
N MET A 224 -7.60 4.96 9.31
CA MET A 224 -8.11 5.52 10.56
C MET A 224 -8.39 7.00 10.42
N LEU A 225 -9.53 7.41 10.99
CA LEU A 225 -9.90 8.80 11.11
C LEU A 225 -10.27 9.11 12.56
N PRO A 226 -9.49 9.94 13.27
CA PRO A 226 -9.85 10.38 14.62
C PRO A 226 -11.24 11.05 14.65
N SER A 227 -11.97 10.82 15.73
CA SER A 227 -13.27 11.45 16.01
C SER A 227 -13.23 12.12 17.38
N GLU A 228 -14.26 12.91 17.71
CA GLU A 228 -14.34 13.61 19.00
C GLU A 228 -14.21 12.67 20.21
N THR A 229 -14.78 11.45 20.13
CA THR A 229 -14.82 10.50 21.25
C THR A 229 -13.89 9.31 21.08
N GLY A 230 -13.35 9.09 19.87
CA GLY A 230 -12.34 8.06 19.61
C GLY A 230 -11.89 8.01 18.17
N VAL A 231 -12.19 6.94 17.43
CA VAL A 231 -11.68 6.73 16.07
C VAL A 231 -12.68 5.97 15.21
N LEU A 232 -12.73 6.34 13.94
CA LEU A 232 -13.38 5.60 12.87
C LEU A 232 -12.33 4.75 12.16
N VAL A 233 -12.66 3.51 11.85
CA VAL A 233 -11.71 2.51 11.39
C VAL A 233 -12.26 1.86 10.14
N GLY A 234 -11.51 1.95 9.05
CA GLY A 234 -11.77 1.20 7.84
C GLY A 234 -11.00 -0.12 7.90
N CYS A 235 -11.66 -1.22 7.59
CA CYS A 235 -11.07 -2.55 7.64
C CYS A 235 -10.80 -3.12 6.25
N PHE A 236 -9.89 -4.08 6.21
CA PHE A 236 -9.52 -4.84 5.00
C PHE A 236 -10.70 -5.62 4.40
N ASP A 237 -11.60 -6.10 5.26
CA ASP A 237 -12.82 -6.82 4.83
C ASP A 237 -13.94 -5.89 4.34
N GLY A 238 -13.71 -4.57 4.29
CA GLY A 238 -14.70 -3.58 3.88
C GLY A 238 -15.62 -3.10 5.01
N THR A 239 -15.43 -3.54 6.25
CA THR A 239 -16.21 -3.05 7.39
C THR A 239 -15.75 -1.65 7.81
N LEU A 240 -16.70 -0.77 8.11
CA LEU A 240 -16.47 0.54 8.73
C LEU A 240 -16.93 0.50 10.19
N LEU A 241 -15.99 0.70 11.11
CA LEU A 241 -16.20 0.62 12.54
C LEU A 241 -16.03 1.98 13.22
N LYS A 242 -16.67 2.14 14.38
CA LYS A 242 -16.47 3.26 15.29
C LYS A 242 -16.09 2.75 16.67
N MET A 243 -15.00 3.29 17.20
CA MET A 243 -14.54 3.03 18.55
C MET A 243 -14.61 4.30 19.39
N GLN A 244 -15.12 4.17 20.61
CA GLN A 244 -14.94 5.19 21.65
C GLN A 244 -13.74 4.81 22.54
N ILE A 245 -12.89 5.79 22.88
CA ILE A 245 -11.75 5.54 23.77
C ILE A 245 -12.26 5.12 25.16
N GLY A 246 -11.67 4.05 25.68
CA GLY A 246 -12.09 3.40 26.92
C GLY A 246 -13.23 2.40 26.78
N SER A 247 -13.79 2.20 25.58
CA SER A 247 -14.72 1.13 25.27
C SER A 247 -13.98 -0.12 24.78
N GLU A 248 -14.46 -1.29 25.18
CA GLU A 248 -14.05 -2.59 24.58
C GLU A 248 -14.96 -2.98 23.40
N GLU A 249 -16.05 -2.26 23.19
CA GLU A 249 -17.01 -2.52 22.10
C GLU A 249 -16.73 -1.63 20.89
N MET A 250 -16.87 -2.24 19.71
CA MET A 250 -16.86 -1.58 18.40
C MET A 250 -18.28 -1.51 17.82
N GLU A 251 -18.68 -0.34 17.35
CA GLU A 251 -19.93 -0.16 16.62
C GLU A 251 -19.69 -0.29 15.11
N SER A 252 -20.43 -1.16 14.44
CA SER A 252 -20.40 -1.28 12.97
C SER A 252 -21.32 -0.24 12.35
N ILE A 253 -20.77 0.62 11.49
CA ILE A 253 -21.50 1.68 10.80
C ILE A 253 -22.04 1.16 9.46
N SER A 254 -21.16 0.58 8.64
CA SER A 254 -21.50 0.12 7.30
C SER A 254 -20.51 -0.97 6.84
N HIS A 255 -20.82 -1.63 5.74
CA HIS A 255 -19.97 -2.63 5.11
C HIS A 255 -19.96 -2.42 3.59
N PHE A 256 -18.76 -2.52 3.00
CA PHE A 256 -18.49 -2.35 1.58
C PHE A 256 -17.95 -3.65 1.00
N ASP A 257 -18.06 -3.82 -0.31
CA ASP A 257 -17.68 -5.06 -0.99
C ASP A 257 -16.14 -5.26 -1.03
N TYR A 258 -15.37 -4.19 -0.79
CA TYR A 258 -13.91 -4.18 -0.82
C TYR A 258 -13.31 -3.41 0.37
N GLN A 259 -12.01 -3.57 0.59
CA GLN A 259 -11.26 -2.87 1.64
C GLN A 259 -11.51 -1.36 1.65
N VAL A 260 -11.59 -0.77 2.84
CA VAL A 260 -11.70 0.69 3.00
C VAL A 260 -10.32 1.32 2.96
N SER A 261 -10.01 2.10 1.92
CA SER A 261 -8.68 2.71 1.73
C SER A 261 -8.54 4.08 2.40
N SER A 262 -9.62 4.85 2.53
CA SER A 262 -9.59 6.19 3.11
C SER A 262 -10.94 6.57 3.69
N ILE A 263 -10.94 7.37 4.76
CA ILE A 263 -12.12 7.89 5.45
C ILE A 263 -11.88 9.37 5.71
N GLU A 264 -12.84 10.21 5.36
CA GLU A 264 -12.80 11.66 5.60
C GLU A 264 -14.11 12.16 6.19
N HIS A 265 -14.04 13.17 7.07
CA HIS A 265 -15.24 13.83 7.61
C HIS A 265 -15.87 14.73 6.56
N TRP A 266 -17.21 14.70 6.44
CA TRP A 266 -17.96 15.61 5.58
C TRP A 266 -19.22 16.14 6.28
N GLY A 267 -19.06 17.21 7.03
CA GLY A 267 -20.14 17.72 7.90
C GLY A 267 -20.49 16.70 8.97
N ASP A 268 -21.75 16.26 9.00
CA ASP A 268 -22.22 15.19 9.90
C ASP A 268 -22.08 13.78 9.30
N ASP A 269 -21.71 13.71 8.01
CA ASP A 269 -21.55 12.46 7.25
C ASP A 269 -20.06 12.11 7.09
N LEU A 270 -19.80 10.95 6.51
CA LEU A 270 -18.47 10.46 6.17
C LEU A 270 -18.34 10.26 4.67
N LEU A 271 -17.14 10.54 4.15
CA LEU A 271 -16.73 10.05 2.84
C LEU A 271 -15.83 8.84 3.05
N VAL A 272 -16.10 7.78 2.30
CA VAL A 272 -15.41 6.50 2.44
C VAL A 272 -15.00 6.02 1.07
N ALA A 273 -13.69 5.83 0.86
CA ALA A 273 -13.16 5.21 -0.34
C ALA A 273 -13.02 3.70 -0.11
N SER A 274 -13.54 2.92 -1.04
CA SER A 274 -13.40 1.47 -1.09
C SER A 274 -13.10 1.06 -2.54
N TRP A 275 -11.83 0.76 -2.78
CA TRP A 275 -11.32 0.38 -4.10
C TRP A 275 -11.55 1.47 -5.17
N PHE A 276 -12.35 1.23 -6.21
CA PHE A 276 -12.69 2.25 -7.21
C PHE A 276 -13.79 3.19 -6.75
N ASP A 277 -14.51 2.86 -5.69
CA ASP A 277 -15.71 3.59 -5.30
C ASP A 277 -15.46 4.55 -4.14
N VAL A 278 -16.16 5.68 -4.19
CA VAL A 278 -16.29 6.62 -3.09
C VAL A 278 -17.76 6.71 -2.69
N PHE A 279 -18.00 6.63 -1.39
CA PHE A 279 -19.33 6.65 -0.80
C PHE A 279 -19.48 7.85 0.11
N ARG A 280 -20.65 8.48 0.08
CA ARG A 280 -21.11 9.30 1.21
C ARG A 280 -21.97 8.45 2.12
N VAL A 281 -21.56 8.32 3.36
CA VAL A 281 -22.21 7.53 4.40
C VAL A 281 -22.74 8.48 5.46
N SER A 282 -24.04 8.45 5.67
CA SER A 282 -24.65 9.27 6.71
C SER A 282 -24.34 8.76 8.12
N SER A 283 -24.58 9.60 9.13
CA SER A 283 -24.29 9.27 10.53
C SER A 283 -24.97 7.98 11.06
N ASP A 284 -26.04 7.52 10.41
CA ASP A 284 -26.75 6.28 10.76
C ASP A 284 -26.27 5.04 9.98
N GLY A 285 -25.24 5.19 9.14
CA GLY A 285 -24.68 4.13 8.29
C GLY A 285 -25.32 4.01 6.90
N THR A 286 -26.35 4.79 6.59
CA THR A 286 -26.99 4.74 5.27
C THR A 286 -26.09 5.36 4.20
N ILE A 287 -25.88 4.64 3.10
CA ILE A 287 -25.17 5.15 1.92
C ILE A 287 -26.09 6.13 1.16
N VAL A 288 -25.66 7.38 1.08
CA VAL A 288 -26.37 8.47 0.41
C VAL A 288 -26.16 8.40 -1.10
N TRP A 289 -24.91 8.22 -1.54
CA TRP A 289 -24.55 8.03 -2.95
C TRP A 289 -23.24 7.27 -3.10
N GLN A 290 -22.98 6.84 -4.33
CA GLN A 290 -21.73 6.20 -4.77
C GLN A 290 -21.16 6.94 -6.00
N PHE A 291 -19.84 7.07 -6.05
CA PHE A 291 -19.09 7.61 -7.19
C PHE A 291 -18.00 6.62 -7.59
N GLU A 292 -17.98 6.20 -8.84
CA GLU A 292 -16.94 5.29 -9.37
C GLU A 292 -15.80 6.11 -9.99
N HIS A 293 -14.62 6.00 -9.38
CA HIS A 293 -13.39 6.61 -9.87
C HIS A 293 -12.73 5.74 -10.95
N PRO A 294 -12.11 6.30 -12.01
CA PRO A 294 -11.47 5.51 -13.07
C PRO A 294 -10.28 4.65 -12.64
N GLY A 295 -9.75 4.88 -11.44
CA GLY A 295 -8.66 4.15 -10.81
C GLY A 295 -8.97 3.84 -9.35
N ILE A 296 -8.19 2.97 -8.72
CA ILE A 296 -8.34 2.63 -7.30
C ILE A 296 -7.98 3.86 -6.48
N VAL A 297 -8.93 4.35 -5.69
CA VAL A 297 -8.78 5.56 -4.88
C VAL A 297 -7.81 5.28 -3.73
N GLU A 298 -6.67 5.94 -3.79
CA GLU A 298 -5.63 5.85 -2.76
C GLU A 298 -5.70 7.03 -1.79
N GLN A 299 -6.15 8.21 -2.25
CA GLN A 299 -6.19 9.43 -1.44
C GLN A 299 -7.44 10.25 -1.71
N MET A 300 -8.03 10.79 -0.64
CA MET A 300 -9.09 11.79 -0.68
C MET A 300 -8.61 13.05 0.05
N LEU A 301 -8.74 14.22 -0.59
CA LEU A 301 -8.33 15.49 0.00
C LEU A 301 -9.53 16.44 0.07
N SER A 302 -9.88 16.88 1.28
CA SER A 302 -10.91 17.90 1.47
C SER A 302 -10.42 19.26 0.96
N LEU A 303 -11.22 19.92 0.13
CA LEU A 303 -10.90 21.23 -0.46
C LEU A 303 -11.91 22.31 0.00
N GLY A 304 -12.54 22.11 1.15
CA GLY A 304 -13.63 22.95 1.65
C GLY A 304 -14.98 22.43 1.16
N GLU A 305 -15.53 23.01 0.09
CA GLU A 305 -16.82 22.60 -0.50
C GLU A 305 -16.68 21.49 -1.57
N ARG A 306 -15.47 20.97 -1.77
CA ARG A 306 -15.16 19.93 -2.77
C ARG A 306 -14.19 18.92 -2.22
N VAL A 307 -14.03 17.81 -2.93
CA VAL A 307 -13.04 16.79 -2.62
C VAL A 307 -12.27 16.41 -3.87
N ALA A 308 -10.93 16.36 -3.75
CA ALA A 308 -10.08 15.75 -4.76
C ALA A 308 -9.92 14.25 -4.47
N LEU A 309 -10.14 13.44 -5.50
CA LEU A 309 -9.91 12.01 -5.53
C LEU A 309 -8.67 11.74 -6.37
N ILE A 310 -7.72 11.02 -5.79
CA ILE A 310 -6.48 10.62 -6.44
C ILE A 310 -6.40 9.10 -6.34
N GLY A 311 -6.13 8.45 -7.47
CA GLY A 311 -6.04 7.01 -7.53
C GLY A 311 -5.01 6.51 -8.51
N ASP A 312 -4.83 5.19 -8.51
CA ASP A 312 -3.93 4.46 -9.40
C ASP A 312 -4.74 3.44 -10.21
N ASP A 313 -4.57 3.42 -11.54
CA ASP A 313 -5.25 2.46 -12.40
C ASP A 313 -4.58 1.06 -12.38
N ARG A 314 -3.43 0.94 -11.69
CA ARG A 314 -2.59 -0.27 -11.53
C ARG A 314 -2.16 -0.90 -12.85
N LYS A 315 -2.27 -0.18 -13.98
CA LYS A 315 -1.89 -0.68 -15.30
C LYS A 315 -0.48 -0.24 -15.63
N PHE A 316 0.45 -1.19 -15.63
CA PHE A 316 1.83 -0.92 -15.99
C PHE A 316 1.92 -0.41 -17.44
N GLY A 317 2.49 0.79 -17.63
CA GLY A 317 2.58 1.45 -18.94
C GLY A 317 1.26 2.06 -19.45
N GLY A 318 0.22 2.11 -18.62
CA GLY A 318 -1.05 2.78 -18.90
C GLY A 318 -0.99 4.30 -18.77
N THR A 319 -2.10 4.97 -19.10
CA THR A 319 -2.28 6.40 -18.76
C THR A 319 -2.73 6.47 -17.31
N PRO A 320 -2.02 7.20 -16.43
CA PRO A 320 -2.39 7.30 -15.02
C PRO A 320 -3.84 7.75 -14.86
N ALA A 321 -4.51 7.27 -13.80
CA ALA A 321 -5.84 7.75 -13.46
C ALA A 321 -5.80 9.27 -13.24
N PRO A 322 -6.81 10.02 -13.71
CA PRO A 322 -6.83 11.47 -13.52
C PRO A 322 -7.08 11.82 -12.06
N VAL A 323 -6.75 13.05 -11.66
CA VAL A 323 -7.33 13.62 -10.45
C VAL A 323 -8.76 14.00 -10.75
N VAL A 324 -9.69 13.56 -9.92
CA VAL A 324 -11.12 13.87 -10.08
C VAL A 324 -11.58 14.76 -8.95
N ILE A 325 -12.25 15.87 -9.28
CA ILE A 325 -12.88 16.72 -8.27
C ILE A 325 -14.37 16.43 -8.26
N ILE A 326 -14.92 16.16 -7.08
CA ILE A 326 -16.35 15.98 -6.85
C ILE A 326 -16.88 17.04 -5.89
N ASP A 327 -18.18 17.30 -5.99
CA ASP A 327 -18.97 18.02 -4.99
C ASP A 327 -19.88 17.00 -4.29
N PRO A 328 -19.52 16.60 -3.05
CA PRO A 328 -20.28 15.62 -2.27
C PRO A 328 -21.73 15.99 -1.97
N ASP A 329 -22.10 17.27 -2.09
CA ASP A 329 -23.46 17.77 -1.85
C ASP A 329 -24.31 17.78 -3.13
N THR A 330 -23.74 17.35 -4.27
CA THR A 330 -24.51 17.16 -5.51
C THR A 330 -25.64 16.14 -5.29
N PRO A 331 -26.90 16.48 -5.65
CA PRO A 331 -28.01 15.54 -5.51
C PRO A 331 -27.79 14.26 -6.32
N ALA A 332 -27.93 13.12 -5.66
CA ALA A 332 -27.77 11.82 -6.29
C ALA A 332 -28.87 11.58 -7.33
N THR A 333 -28.49 10.98 -8.46
CA THR A 333 -29.40 10.57 -9.52
C THR A 333 -29.37 9.05 -9.68
N ASP A 334 -30.52 8.43 -9.95
CA ASP A 334 -30.60 6.97 -10.17
C ASP A 334 -30.08 6.56 -11.56
N ASP A 335 -29.76 7.51 -12.45
CA ASP A 335 -29.37 7.28 -13.84
C ASP A 335 -28.02 7.94 -14.18
N HIS A 336 -26.92 7.20 -14.03
CA HIS A 336 -25.71 7.47 -14.80
C HIS A 336 -25.23 6.18 -15.45
N ILE A 337 -25.71 5.93 -16.67
CA ILE A 337 -24.97 5.12 -17.62
C ILE A 337 -23.78 5.99 -18.06
N PRO A 338 -22.52 5.59 -17.82
CA PRO A 338 -21.37 6.35 -18.29
C PRO A 338 -21.55 6.64 -19.77
N GLN A 339 -21.40 7.90 -20.18
CA GLN A 339 -21.32 8.23 -21.60
C GLN A 339 -20.14 7.47 -22.18
N GLU A 340 -20.42 6.40 -22.92
CA GLU A 340 -19.45 5.78 -23.79
C GLU A 340 -18.77 6.88 -24.59
N TYR A 341 -17.44 6.90 -24.49
CA TYR A 341 -16.57 7.58 -25.44
C TYR A 341 -17.16 7.43 -26.83
N LYS A 342 -17.59 8.54 -27.45
CA LYS A 342 -17.83 8.59 -28.90
C LYS A 342 -16.49 8.37 -29.59
N LYS A 343 -16.10 7.10 -29.71
CA LYS A 343 -15.03 6.63 -30.57
C LYS A 343 -15.54 6.82 -31.99
N GLY A 344 -14.79 7.57 -32.79
CA GLY A 344 -15.11 7.84 -34.19
C GLY A 344 -15.40 6.55 -34.95
N GLU A 345 -16.39 6.66 -35.84
CA GLU A 345 -16.83 5.65 -36.80
C GLU A 345 -15.63 4.89 -37.42
N ASN A 346 -15.48 3.62 -37.06
CA ASN A 346 -14.76 2.63 -37.83
C ASN A 346 -15.46 1.28 -37.61
N GLU A 347 -16.45 1.00 -38.46
CA GLU A 347 -17.25 -0.23 -38.49
C GLU A 347 -16.42 -1.44 -38.96
N ASN A 348 -15.47 -1.94 -38.17
CA ASN A 348 -14.83 -3.23 -38.51
C ASN A 348 -14.46 -4.14 -37.34
N PHE A 349 -14.76 -3.79 -36.08
CA PHE A 349 -14.52 -4.68 -34.94
C PHE A 349 -15.59 -4.52 -33.85
N SER A 350 -16.85 -4.79 -34.21
CA SER A 350 -17.86 -5.15 -33.23
C SER A 350 -17.82 -6.67 -33.11
N GLY A 351 -17.56 -7.20 -31.91
CA GLY A 351 -17.58 -8.65 -31.63
C GLY A 351 -18.97 -9.28 -31.65
N ALA A 352 -19.90 -8.73 -32.45
CA ALA A 352 -21.19 -9.33 -32.73
C ALA A 352 -21.01 -10.37 -33.85
N LEU A 353 -21.61 -11.56 -33.64
CA LEU A 353 -21.68 -12.59 -34.68
C LEU A 353 -22.43 -12.04 -35.89
N SER A 354 -21.95 -12.38 -37.08
CA SER A 354 -22.65 -12.01 -38.31
C SER A 354 -24.00 -12.73 -38.40
N PRO A 355 -24.98 -12.19 -39.15
CA PRO A 355 -26.28 -12.85 -39.36
C PRO A 355 -26.18 -14.25 -39.97
N GLU A 356 -25.06 -14.58 -40.64
CA GLU A 356 -24.78 -15.93 -41.14
C GLU A 356 -24.34 -16.89 -40.03
N GLU A 357 -23.59 -16.41 -39.04
CA GLU A 357 -23.12 -17.21 -37.90
C GLU A 357 -24.25 -17.48 -36.89
N GLU A 358 -25.15 -16.52 -36.68
CA GLU A 358 -26.38 -16.71 -35.90
C GLU A 358 -27.29 -17.78 -36.54
N ALA A 359 -27.41 -17.79 -37.87
CA ALA A 359 -28.21 -18.78 -38.59
C ALA A 359 -27.62 -20.21 -38.52
N ILE A 360 -26.30 -20.35 -38.39
CA ILE A 360 -25.63 -21.64 -38.22
C ILE A 360 -25.86 -22.18 -36.80
N ALA A 361 -25.79 -21.30 -35.79
CA ALA A 361 -26.00 -21.66 -34.39
C ALA A 361 -27.45 -22.09 -34.09
N GLU A 362 -28.45 -21.56 -34.80
CA GLU A 362 -29.85 -21.95 -34.67
C GLU A 362 -30.24 -23.21 -35.46
N SER A 363 -29.35 -23.76 -36.28
CA SER A 363 -29.64 -24.96 -37.07
C SER A 363 -29.41 -26.25 -36.27
N ARG A 364 -30.42 -27.14 -36.25
CA ARG A 364 -30.30 -28.47 -35.62
C ARG A 364 -29.34 -29.36 -36.43
N PRO A 365 -28.46 -30.16 -35.77
CA PRO A 365 -27.56 -31.06 -36.50
C PRO A 365 -28.35 -32.11 -37.27
N ILE A 366 -27.92 -32.42 -38.49
CA ILE A 366 -28.42 -33.55 -39.27
C ILE A 366 -27.88 -34.82 -38.61
N ALA A 367 -28.78 -35.69 -38.15
CA ALA A 367 -28.42 -36.96 -37.52
C ALA A 367 -27.71 -37.88 -38.53
N ASP A 368 -26.55 -38.39 -38.11
CA ASP A 368 -25.79 -39.44 -38.79
C ASP A 368 -26.58 -40.76 -38.79
N PRO A 369 -26.71 -41.48 -39.93
CA PRO A 369 -27.40 -42.77 -40.00
C PRO A 369 -26.82 -43.89 -39.12
N GLU A 370 -25.66 -43.71 -38.47
CA GLU A 370 -25.10 -44.70 -37.53
C GLU A 370 -25.68 -44.63 -36.11
N ALA A 371 -26.46 -43.60 -35.76
CA ALA A 371 -27.04 -43.45 -34.43
C ALA A 371 -28.10 -44.53 -34.08
N ASP A 372 -28.72 -45.15 -35.08
CA ASP A 372 -29.74 -46.19 -34.89
C ASP A 372 -29.15 -47.56 -34.54
N GLN A 373 -27.86 -47.81 -34.81
CA GLN A 373 -27.19 -49.07 -34.46
C GLN A 373 -26.79 -49.12 -32.97
N ILE A 374 -26.56 -47.96 -32.36
CA ILE A 374 -26.15 -47.83 -30.95
C ILE A 374 -27.36 -48.03 -30.01
N LEU A 375 -28.54 -47.58 -30.43
CA LEU A 375 -29.80 -47.71 -29.67
C LEU A 375 -30.28 -49.17 -29.52
N HIS A 376 -29.87 -50.08 -30.42
CA HIS A 376 -30.21 -51.51 -30.32
C HIS A 376 -29.29 -52.27 -29.34
N ALA A 377 -28.15 -51.72 -28.94
CA ALA A 377 -27.23 -52.32 -27.97
C ALA A 377 -27.56 -51.98 -26.50
N LEU A 378 -28.49 -51.04 -26.25
CA LEU A 378 -28.84 -50.54 -24.92
C LEU A 378 -30.05 -51.23 -24.26
N ASN A 379 -30.57 -52.32 -24.84
CA ASN A 379 -31.81 -52.97 -24.40
C ASN A 379 -31.62 -54.41 -23.86
N GLU A 380 -30.41 -54.81 -23.48
CA GLU A 380 -30.19 -56.04 -22.71
C GLU A 380 -30.02 -55.71 -21.21
N GLU A 381 -30.87 -56.32 -20.38
CA GLU A 381 -30.89 -56.19 -18.92
C GLU A 381 -29.60 -56.75 -18.28
N PRO A 382 -29.14 -56.21 -17.13
CA PRO A 382 -27.81 -56.50 -16.60
C PRO A 382 -27.76 -57.82 -15.81
N GLU A 383 -26.70 -58.61 -16.02
CA GLU A 383 -26.24 -59.57 -15.01
C GLU A 383 -25.37 -58.84 -13.98
N VAL A 384 -25.73 -59.01 -12.71
CA VAL A 384 -25.09 -58.39 -11.54
C VAL A 384 -23.64 -58.89 -11.40
N ASN A 385 -22.68 -57.97 -11.36
CA ASN A 385 -21.42 -58.20 -10.66
C ASN A 385 -20.96 -56.93 -9.93
N SER A 386 -20.59 -57.13 -8.66
CA SER A 386 -20.31 -56.13 -7.64
C SER A 386 -18.97 -55.42 -7.81
N GLN A 387 -18.94 -54.07 -7.87
CA GLN A 387 -17.78 -53.26 -7.51
C GLN A 387 -18.18 -51.94 -6.80
N GLU A 388 -17.26 -51.47 -5.96
CA GLU A 388 -17.29 -50.48 -4.87
C GLU A 388 -17.71 -49.04 -5.24
N PRO A 389 -18.08 -48.18 -4.26
CA PRO A 389 -18.66 -46.87 -4.54
C PRO A 389 -17.63 -45.90 -5.17
N GLU A 390 -18.05 -45.22 -6.24
CA GLU A 390 -17.27 -44.13 -6.84
C GLU A 390 -17.24 -42.91 -5.90
N THR A 391 -16.01 -42.46 -5.65
CA THR A 391 -15.61 -41.26 -4.90
C THR A 391 -16.09 -39.97 -5.57
N GLU A 392 -16.62 -39.05 -4.78
CA GLU A 392 -16.90 -37.66 -5.16
C GLU A 392 -15.61 -36.99 -5.70
N PRO A 393 -15.67 -36.13 -6.74
CA PRO A 393 -14.51 -35.40 -7.21
C PRO A 393 -14.00 -34.45 -6.11
N ASP A 394 -12.70 -34.52 -5.84
CA ASP A 394 -12.04 -33.86 -4.73
C ASP A 394 -11.95 -32.34 -4.99
N ILE A 395 -12.90 -31.59 -4.45
CA ILE A 395 -13.03 -30.12 -4.57
C ILE A 395 -11.75 -29.40 -4.09
N LEU A 396 -10.97 -30.04 -3.22
CA LEU A 396 -9.66 -29.57 -2.76
C LEU A 396 -8.60 -29.56 -3.87
N GLU A 397 -8.71 -30.46 -4.86
CA GLU A 397 -7.75 -30.57 -5.96
C GLU A 397 -7.93 -29.43 -6.96
N GLU A 398 -9.18 -29.01 -7.24
CA GLU A 398 -9.47 -27.86 -8.10
C GLU A 398 -9.11 -26.50 -7.45
N LEU A 399 -9.33 -26.36 -6.13
CA LEU A 399 -8.91 -25.17 -5.38
C LEU A 399 -7.38 -25.06 -5.27
N SER A 400 -6.69 -26.19 -5.06
CA SER A 400 -5.23 -26.29 -5.08
C SER A 400 -4.65 -25.92 -6.45
N ALA A 401 -5.29 -26.36 -7.54
CA ALA A 401 -4.88 -26.01 -8.90
C ALA A 401 -5.03 -24.52 -9.20
N SER A 402 -6.06 -23.86 -8.67
CA SER A 402 -6.25 -22.40 -8.84
C SER A 402 -5.27 -21.57 -8.00
N ALA A 403 -4.91 -22.04 -6.80
CA ALA A 403 -3.92 -21.37 -5.94
C ALA A 403 -2.50 -21.37 -6.56
N ARG A 404 -2.15 -22.40 -7.34
CA ARG A 404 -0.88 -22.49 -8.08
C ARG A 404 -0.73 -21.51 -9.26
N ALA A 405 -1.78 -20.76 -9.61
CA ALA A 405 -1.74 -19.81 -10.72
C ALA A 405 -1.20 -18.42 -10.31
N ILE A 406 -1.06 -18.14 -9.01
CA ILE A 406 -0.52 -16.88 -8.50
C ILE A 406 0.93 -17.12 -8.10
N ASN A 407 1.86 -16.45 -8.80
CA ASN A 407 3.28 -16.55 -8.50
C ASN A 407 3.65 -15.77 -7.24
N LEU A 408 4.25 -16.42 -6.25
CA LEU A 408 4.85 -15.74 -5.10
C LEU A 408 6.31 -15.40 -5.44
N PRO A 409 6.82 -14.22 -5.05
CA PRO A 409 8.21 -13.87 -5.31
C PRO A 409 9.17 -14.79 -4.51
N PRO A 410 10.37 -15.08 -5.03
CA PRO A 410 11.33 -15.93 -4.34
C PRO A 410 11.90 -15.22 -3.11
N VAL A 411 12.34 -15.99 -2.12
CA VAL A 411 13.05 -15.48 -0.94
C VAL A 411 14.55 -15.61 -1.18
N ALA A 412 15.24 -14.49 -1.33
CA ALA A 412 16.70 -14.43 -1.41
C ALA A 412 17.32 -14.43 -0.01
N ASP A 413 18.29 -15.32 0.24
CA ASP A 413 19.06 -15.38 1.49
C ASP A 413 20.55 -15.42 1.14
N ALA A 414 21.24 -14.30 1.38
CA ALA A 414 22.67 -14.15 1.08
C ALA A 414 23.59 -14.72 2.19
N GLY A 415 23.05 -15.21 3.31
CA GLY A 415 23.82 -15.62 4.48
C GLY A 415 23.99 -14.52 5.53
N ASP A 416 24.51 -14.91 6.69
CA ASP A 416 24.86 -13.97 7.77
C ASP A 416 26.21 -13.27 7.48
N ASP A 417 26.44 -12.09 8.05
CA ASP A 417 27.70 -11.36 7.91
C ASP A 417 28.93 -12.18 8.34
N ILE A 418 30.00 -12.08 7.54
CA ILE A 418 31.22 -12.88 7.71
C ILE A 418 32.36 -11.99 8.19
N THR A 419 33.08 -12.41 9.23
CA THR A 419 34.37 -11.81 9.63
C THR A 419 35.49 -12.84 9.50
N VAL A 420 36.54 -12.52 8.74
CA VAL A 420 37.70 -13.40 8.50
C VAL A 420 39.01 -12.62 8.62
N GLU A 421 40.09 -13.30 8.99
CA GLU A 421 41.44 -12.73 9.04
C GLU A 421 42.15 -12.92 7.68
N ALA A 422 42.94 -11.93 7.27
CA ALA A 422 43.76 -12.00 6.08
C ALA A 422 44.91 -13.03 6.21
N ASP A 423 45.30 -13.62 5.08
CA ASP A 423 46.50 -14.45 4.95
C ASP A 423 47.79 -13.60 4.92
N ASP A 424 48.96 -14.26 4.86
CA ASP A 424 50.28 -13.60 4.82
C ASP A 424 50.45 -12.64 3.62
N ASP A 425 49.57 -12.74 2.60
CA ASP A 425 49.53 -11.88 1.40
C ASP A 425 48.48 -10.73 1.52
N GLY A 426 47.85 -10.57 2.70
CA GLY A 426 46.86 -9.52 2.98
C GLY A 426 45.49 -9.75 2.35
N LYS A 427 45.12 -11.02 2.07
CA LYS A 427 43.84 -11.39 1.45
C LYS A 427 43.13 -12.53 2.17
N ALA A 428 41.82 -12.65 2.01
CA ALA A 428 41.04 -13.79 2.50
C ALA A 428 40.20 -14.40 1.36
N GLU A 429 40.12 -15.73 1.31
CA GLU A 429 39.18 -16.46 0.44
C GLU A 429 37.89 -16.72 1.22
N VAL A 430 36.77 -16.21 0.70
CA VAL A 430 35.45 -16.29 1.35
C VAL A 430 34.46 -16.97 0.42
N LEU A 431 33.65 -17.88 0.98
CA LEU A 431 32.54 -18.51 0.29
C LEU A 431 31.26 -17.71 0.59
N LEU A 432 30.64 -17.15 -0.43
CA LEU A 432 29.29 -16.60 -0.37
C LEU A 432 28.32 -17.73 -0.66
N ASP A 433 27.33 -17.93 0.22
CA ASP A 433 26.41 -19.06 0.18
C ASP A 433 24.95 -18.60 0.19
N GLY A 434 24.35 -18.62 -1.00
CA GLY A 434 22.96 -18.27 -1.25
C GLY A 434 22.04 -19.48 -1.32
N SER A 435 22.54 -20.68 -0.99
CA SER A 435 21.80 -21.93 -1.18
C SER A 435 20.59 -22.09 -0.25
N ARG A 436 20.41 -21.18 0.72
CA ARG A 436 19.22 -21.14 1.59
C ARG A 436 18.05 -20.37 0.96
N SER A 437 18.28 -19.70 -0.17
CA SER A 437 17.23 -19.06 -0.95
C SER A 437 16.24 -20.11 -1.43
N PHE A 438 14.95 -19.78 -1.43
CA PHE A 438 13.90 -20.69 -1.88
C PHE A 438 12.75 -19.93 -2.51
N ASP A 439 12.00 -20.62 -3.36
CA ASP A 439 10.76 -20.12 -3.92
C ASP A 439 9.59 -20.84 -3.21
N PRO A 440 8.64 -20.10 -2.60
CA PRO A 440 7.50 -20.70 -1.90
C PRO A 440 6.53 -21.51 -2.79
N ASP A 441 6.41 -21.19 -4.07
CA ASP A 441 5.42 -21.80 -4.97
C ASP A 441 5.97 -22.29 -6.33
N GLY A 442 7.28 -22.13 -6.52
CA GLY A 442 8.01 -22.57 -7.71
C GLY A 442 9.43 -23.05 -7.42
N ASP A 443 10.29 -22.93 -8.43
CA ASP A 443 11.71 -23.27 -8.38
C ASP A 443 12.54 -22.01 -8.72
N ILE A 444 13.73 -21.88 -8.12
CA ILE A 444 14.64 -20.80 -8.48
C ILE A 444 15.27 -21.06 -9.87
N ALA A 445 15.05 -20.14 -10.80
CA ALA A 445 15.64 -20.19 -12.14
C ALA A 445 17.08 -19.69 -12.18
N SER A 446 17.45 -18.68 -11.39
CA SER A 446 18.82 -18.14 -11.41
C SER A 446 19.23 -17.40 -10.14
N TRP A 447 20.55 -17.38 -9.90
CA TRP A 447 21.22 -16.56 -8.89
C TRP A 447 22.12 -15.56 -9.60
N ALA A 448 22.28 -14.36 -9.04
CA ALA A 448 23.26 -13.38 -9.48
C ALA A 448 23.84 -12.66 -8.26
N TRP A 449 25.15 -12.84 -8.06
CA TRP A 449 25.91 -12.13 -7.03
C TRP A 449 26.52 -10.87 -7.62
N GLU A 450 26.32 -9.74 -6.97
CA GLU A 450 26.83 -8.41 -7.34
C GLU A 450 27.76 -7.89 -6.23
N ASP A 451 28.83 -7.20 -6.62
CA ASP A 451 29.63 -6.42 -5.67
C ASP A 451 28.99 -5.05 -5.38
N ASP A 452 29.58 -4.29 -4.45
CA ASP A 452 29.17 -2.92 -4.08
C ASP A 452 29.15 -1.92 -5.27
N ARG A 453 29.66 -2.29 -6.44
CA ARG A 453 29.62 -1.49 -7.67
C ARG A 453 28.62 -2.03 -8.69
N GLU A 454 27.67 -2.85 -8.24
CA GLU A 454 26.62 -3.48 -9.04
C GLU A 454 27.17 -4.37 -10.19
N ARG A 455 28.42 -4.83 -10.06
CA ARG A 455 29.00 -5.71 -11.06
C ARG A 455 28.73 -7.15 -10.66
N VAL A 456 28.12 -7.91 -11.57
CA VAL A 456 27.90 -9.34 -11.37
C VAL A 456 29.22 -10.09 -11.32
N ILE A 457 29.45 -10.76 -10.19
CA ILE A 457 30.66 -11.55 -9.88
C ILE A 457 30.42 -13.07 -9.97
N GLY A 458 29.17 -13.52 -10.05
CA GLY A 458 28.85 -14.92 -10.26
C GLY A 458 27.36 -15.21 -10.38
N HIS A 459 27.03 -16.39 -10.90
CA HIS A 459 25.64 -16.80 -11.19
C HIS A 459 25.22 -18.13 -10.53
N SER A 460 26.03 -18.63 -9.58
CA SER A 460 25.71 -19.84 -8.81
C SER A 460 25.13 -19.46 -7.47
N ASP A 461 24.35 -20.36 -6.88
CA ASP A 461 23.95 -20.34 -5.47
C ASP A 461 25.16 -20.13 -4.52
N ARG A 462 26.32 -20.68 -4.85
CA ARG A 462 27.56 -20.58 -4.07
C ARG A 462 28.74 -20.11 -4.91
N ILE A 463 29.42 -19.04 -4.46
CA ILE A 463 30.61 -18.53 -5.15
C ILE A 463 31.75 -18.25 -4.18
N ARG A 464 33.00 -18.40 -4.64
CA ARG A 464 34.20 -18.05 -3.86
C ARG A 464 34.82 -16.76 -4.38
N VAL A 465 35.11 -15.85 -3.46
CA VAL A 465 35.73 -14.56 -3.74
C VAL A 465 37.03 -14.41 -2.95
N LYS A 466 38.00 -13.69 -3.52
CA LYS A 466 39.24 -13.30 -2.84
C LYS A 466 39.22 -11.82 -2.54
N LEU A 467 39.28 -11.47 -1.26
CA LEU A 467 39.07 -10.12 -0.77
C LEU A 467 40.34 -9.60 -0.08
N ALA A 468 40.65 -8.32 -0.27
CA ALA A 468 41.70 -7.66 0.51
C ALA A 468 41.14 -7.23 1.88
N GLU A 469 42.02 -6.89 2.82
CA GLU A 469 41.63 -6.24 4.08
C GLU A 469 40.66 -5.07 3.84
N GLY A 470 39.58 -5.02 4.64
CA GLY A 470 38.51 -4.04 4.47
C GLY A 470 37.11 -4.63 4.65
N VAL A 471 36.11 -3.79 4.39
CA VAL A 471 34.68 -4.18 4.40
C VAL A 471 34.21 -4.26 2.96
N HIS A 472 33.58 -5.38 2.61
CA HIS A 472 33.03 -5.64 1.28
C HIS A 472 31.56 -6.02 1.43
N VAL A 473 30.69 -5.40 0.65
CA VAL A 473 29.26 -5.72 0.60
C VAL A 473 28.96 -6.44 -0.70
N PHE A 474 28.16 -7.51 -0.62
CA PHE A 474 27.67 -8.26 -1.77
C PHE A 474 26.16 -8.33 -1.76
N HIS A 475 25.56 -8.33 -2.95
CA HIS A 475 24.13 -8.48 -3.13
C HIS A 475 23.85 -9.76 -3.91
N LEU A 476 22.96 -10.60 -3.38
CA LEU A 476 22.42 -11.77 -4.07
C LEU A 476 21.05 -11.41 -4.64
N THR A 477 20.89 -11.52 -5.95
CA THR A 477 19.59 -11.51 -6.63
C THR A 477 19.19 -12.94 -6.98
N VAL A 478 17.97 -13.32 -6.62
CA VAL A 478 17.38 -14.63 -6.91
C VAL A 478 16.15 -14.43 -7.77
N THR A 479 16.05 -15.16 -8.87
CA THR A 479 14.92 -15.08 -9.81
C THR A 479 14.21 -16.42 -9.88
N ASP A 480 12.89 -16.42 -9.76
CA ASP A 480 12.03 -17.61 -9.87
C ASP A 480 11.82 -18.08 -11.33
N ASP A 481 11.14 -19.21 -11.49
CA ASP A 481 10.81 -19.82 -12.78
C ASP A 481 9.71 -19.08 -13.56
N ARG A 482 9.07 -18.08 -12.95
CA ARG A 482 8.01 -17.25 -13.56
C ARG A 482 8.41 -15.78 -13.77
N GLY A 483 9.66 -15.43 -13.48
CA GLY A 483 10.31 -14.14 -13.76
C GLY A 483 10.34 -13.11 -12.63
N SER A 484 9.87 -13.39 -11.41
CA SER A 484 10.02 -12.46 -10.28
C SER A 484 11.40 -12.60 -9.65
N ALA A 485 11.93 -11.50 -9.11
CA ALA A 485 13.25 -11.49 -8.49
C ALA A 485 13.27 -10.73 -7.17
N THR A 486 14.03 -11.23 -6.21
CA THR A 486 14.24 -10.62 -4.88
C THR A 486 15.73 -10.49 -4.61
N LYS A 487 16.13 -9.48 -3.83
CA LYS A 487 17.53 -9.21 -3.46
C LYS A 487 17.76 -9.39 -1.96
N SER A 488 18.98 -9.83 -1.62
CA SER A 488 19.49 -9.96 -0.24
C SER A 488 20.94 -9.48 -0.20
N SER A 489 21.43 -8.98 0.92
CA SER A 489 22.79 -8.45 1.06
C SER A 489 23.57 -9.14 2.17
N ILE A 490 24.88 -9.24 2.01
CA ILE A 490 25.82 -9.78 3.01
C ILE A 490 27.06 -8.88 3.12
N THR A 491 27.51 -8.63 4.35
CA THR A 491 28.74 -7.89 4.63
C THR A 491 29.87 -8.84 5.01
N VAL A 492 31.01 -8.69 4.34
CA VAL A 492 32.23 -9.45 4.62
C VAL A 492 33.32 -8.49 5.12
N ARG A 493 33.77 -8.70 6.35
CA ARG A 493 34.86 -7.94 6.97
C ARG A 493 36.14 -8.77 7.04
N VAL A 494 37.15 -8.34 6.29
CA VAL A 494 38.50 -8.90 6.32
C VAL A 494 39.37 -8.04 7.22
N ARG A 495 39.99 -8.64 8.24
CA ARG A 495 40.84 -7.96 9.23
C ARG A 495 42.29 -8.40 9.16
#